data_AF-A0A7L9J4A9-F1
#
_entry.id   AF-A0A7L9J4A9-F1
#
_cell.length_a   1.000
_cell.length_b   1.000
_cell.length_c   1.000
_cell.angle_alpha   90.00
_cell.angle_beta   90.00
_cell.angle_gamma   90.00
#
_symmetry.space_group_name_H-M   'P 1'
#
loop_
_entity.id
_entity.type
_entity.pdbx_description
1 polymer ?
#
loop_
_entity_poly.entity_id
_entity_poly.type
_entity_poly.pdbx_seq_one_letter_code
_entity_poly.pdbx_strand_id
1 'polypeptide(L)'
;MRRRAEVGVGPEEPVFGTVDGGFREPRSVSRWLYEVRLDSDLEWVTSHAWRKTTASILDGSGVTARIIADQLGHSRVSMTQDVYLGRGEHDPRVLAPLEAADPQPPSPGQSGGESGGFGLPEGGE
;
A
#
# COMPACT_ATOMS: atom_id res chain seq x y z
N MET A 1 24.99 13.87 17.31
CA MET A 1 25.21 15.33 17.52
C MET A 1 25.89 16.04 16.35
N ARG A 2 26.76 15.39 15.56
CA ARG A 2 27.48 16.03 14.43
C ARG A 2 26.59 16.81 13.44
N ARG A 3 25.47 16.21 12.98
CA ARG A 3 24.52 16.85 12.06
C ARG A 3 23.82 18.11 12.59
N ARG A 4 23.67 18.27 13.91
CA ARG A 4 23.03 19.48 14.49
C ARG A 4 24.00 20.66 14.48
N ALA A 5 25.25 20.39 14.83
CA ALA A 5 26.32 21.38 14.78
C ALA A 5 26.57 21.88 13.34
N GLU A 6 26.44 20.99 12.34
CA GLU A 6 26.56 21.35 10.91
C GLU A 6 25.51 22.38 10.45
N VAL A 7 24.32 22.39 11.07
CA VAL A 7 23.27 23.40 10.80
C VAL A 7 23.29 24.56 11.80
N GLY A 8 24.34 24.67 12.63
CA GLY A 8 24.53 25.76 13.58
C GLY A 8 23.63 25.70 14.83
N VAL A 9 22.95 24.56 15.06
CA VAL A 9 21.97 24.43 16.16
C VAL A 9 22.65 23.85 17.40
N GLY A 10 22.49 24.54 18.53
CA GLY A 10 23.00 24.13 19.83
C GLY A 10 22.40 22.80 20.34
N PRO A 11 23.02 22.16 21.36
CA PRO A 11 22.53 20.90 21.93
C PRO A 11 21.12 21.03 22.51
N GLU A 12 20.81 22.15 23.15
CA GLU A 12 19.52 22.46 23.79
C GLU A 12 18.60 23.33 22.92
N GLU A 13 19.01 23.62 21.69
CA GLU A 13 18.26 24.46 20.77
C GLU A 13 17.46 23.60 19.78
N PRO A 14 16.20 23.93 19.47
CA PRO A 14 15.41 23.15 18.51
C PRO A 14 15.94 23.30 17.09
N VAL A 15 16.09 22.19 16.36
CA VAL A 15 16.40 22.22 14.91
C VAL A 15 15.24 22.84 14.12
N PHE A 16 14.01 22.61 14.56
CA PHE A 16 12.80 23.21 14.00
C PHE A 16 12.12 24.05 15.06
N GLY A 17 12.71 25.20 15.37
CA GLY A 17 12.20 26.13 16.37
C GLY A 17 11.05 27.00 15.88
N THR A 18 10.42 27.71 16.81
CA THR A 18 9.61 28.90 16.53
C THR A 18 10.51 30.02 16.00
N VAL A 19 9.92 31.10 15.49
CA VAL A 19 10.67 32.28 15.03
C VAL A 19 11.53 32.90 16.15
N ASP A 20 11.09 32.74 17.40
CA ASP A 20 11.78 33.23 18.60
C ASP A 20 12.83 32.24 19.15
N GLY A 21 13.09 31.14 18.43
CA GLY A 21 14.09 30.12 18.81
C GLY A 21 13.62 29.09 19.85
N GLY A 22 12.34 29.11 20.22
CA GLY A 22 11.75 28.17 21.18
C GLY A 22 11.34 26.84 20.56
N PHE A 23 11.12 25.81 21.38
CA PHE A 23 10.58 24.53 20.93
C PHE A 23 9.15 24.69 20.41
N ARG A 24 8.81 23.99 19.32
CA ARG A 24 7.45 24.00 18.78
C ARG A 24 6.53 23.10 19.60
N GLU A 25 5.39 23.65 19.96
CA GLU A 25 4.30 22.89 20.57
C GLU A 25 3.69 21.91 19.54
N PRO A 26 3.64 20.59 19.84
CA PRO A 26 3.14 19.58 18.90
C PRO A 26 1.71 19.88 18.41
N ARG A 27 0.87 20.40 19.30
CA ARG A 27 -0.53 20.71 18.98
C ARG A 27 -0.66 21.84 17.95
N SER A 28 0.24 22.82 18.00
CA SER A 28 0.30 23.93 17.04
C SER A 28 0.73 23.43 15.67
N VAL A 29 1.72 22.53 15.62
CA VAL A 29 2.18 21.91 14.36
C VAL A 29 1.06 21.09 13.73
N SER A 30 0.38 20.24 14.50
CA SER A 30 -0.76 19.45 14.02
C SER A 30 -1.89 20.33 13.47
N ARG A 31 -2.17 21.45 14.13
CA ARG A 31 -3.18 22.42 13.68
C ARG A 31 -2.77 23.06 12.36
N TRP A 32 -1.55 23.57 12.24
CA TRP A 32 -1.09 24.20 10.99
C TRP A 32 -1.12 23.23 9.82
N LEU A 33 -0.69 21.97 10.04
CA LEU A 33 -0.78 20.96 8.99
C LEU A 33 -2.23 20.68 8.62
N TYR A 34 -3.16 20.73 9.57
CA TYR A 34 -4.60 20.58 9.30
C TYR A 34 -5.14 21.74 8.48
N GLU A 35 -4.84 22.98 8.86
CA GLU A 35 -5.25 24.19 8.13
C GLU A 35 -4.74 24.17 6.68
N VAL A 36 -3.46 23.86 6.45
CA VAL A 36 -2.89 23.73 5.09
C VAL A 36 -3.56 22.63 4.28
N ARG A 37 -3.97 21.52 4.92
CA ARG A 37 -4.65 20.42 4.23
C ARG A 37 -6.08 20.77 3.85
N LEU A 38 -6.79 21.54 4.66
CA LEU A 38 -8.16 21.99 4.37
C LEU A 38 -8.24 22.86 3.12
N ASP A 39 -7.22 23.69 2.89
CA ASP A 39 -7.14 24.55 1.71
C ASP A 39 -6.63 23.81 0.46
N SER A 40 -6.66 22.48 0.47
CA SER A 40 -6.15 21.61 -0.60
C SER A 40 -6.98 20.33 -0.74
N ASP A 41 -6.78 19.57 -1.81
CA ASP A 41 -7.42 18.25 -2.00
C ASP A 41 -6.82 17.14 -1.10
N LEU A 42 -6.11 17.52 -0.03
CA LEU A 42 -5.39 16.62 0.87
C LEU A 42 -6.01 16.56 2.28
N GLU A 43 -7.26 16.98 2.46
CA GLU A 43 -7.95 16.91 3.76
C GLU A 43 -7.86 15.51 4.40
N TRP A 44 -7.99 14.47 3.59
CA TRP A 44 -7.94 13.06 4.02
C TRP A 44 -6.54 12.62 4.49
N VAL A 45 -5.49 13.34 4.11
CA VAL A 45 -4.11 12.96 4.38
C VAL A 45 -3.80 13.17 5.85
N THR A 46 -3.21 12.18 6.52
CA THR A 46 -2.75 12.28 7.91
C THR A 46 -1.23 12.13 7.99
N SER A 47 -0.63 12.40 9.16
CA SER A 47 0.79 12.08 9.39
C SER A 47 1.11 10.61 9.11
N HIS A 48 0.15 9.72 9.38
CA HIS A 48 0.30 8.30 9.07
C HIS A 48 0.24 8.05 7.55
N ALA A 49 -0.61 8.76 6.81
CA ALA A 49 -0.64 8.67 5.35
C ALA A 49 0.69 9.10 4.72
N TRP A 50 1.28 10.22 5.13
CA TRP A 50 2.62 10.61 4.67
C TRP A 50 3.68 9.56 4.98
N ARG A 51 3.62 8.97 6.18
CA ARG A 51 4.56 7.92 6.58
C ARG A 51 4.40 6.65 5.73
N LYS A 52 3.18 6.31 5.29
CA LYS A 52 2.94 5.26 4.30
C LYS A 52 3.47 5.63 2.92
N THR A 53 3.23 6.85 2.45
CA THR A 53 3.76 7.33 1.17
C THR A 53 5.28 7.21 1.12
N THR A 54 5.99 7.61 2.18
CA THR A 54 7.45 7.41 2.26
C THR A 54 7.85 5.95 2.16
N ALA A 55 7.12 5.06 2.83
CA ALA A 55 7.39 3.62 2.76
C ALA A 55 7.19 3.06 1.35
N SER A 56 6.08 3.41 0.69
CA SER A 56 5.78 3.01 -0.69
C SER A 56 6.82 3.52 -1.67
N ILE A 57 7.29 4.76 -1.53
CA ILE A 57 8.36 5.31 -2.38
C ILE A 57 9.66 4.51 -2.22
N LEU A 58 10.04 4.21 -0.98
CA LEU A 58 11.26 3.44 -0.71
C LEU A 58 11.15 2.01 -1.26
N ASP A 59 10.00 1.38 -1.10
CA ASP A 59 9.72 0.03 -1.61
C ASP A 59 9.76 -0.02 -3.14
N GLY A 60 9.11 0.94 -3.81
CA GLY A 60 9.16 1.09 -5.26
C GLY A 60 10.57 1.35 -5.81
N SER A 61 11.50 1.86 -4.98
CA SER A 61 12.92 2.02 -5.32
C SER A 61 13.76 0.76 -5.08
N GLY A 62 13.15 -0.35 -4.64
CA GLY A 62 13.82 -1.63 -4.38
C GLY A 62 14.51 -1.72 -3.02
N VAL A 63 14.21 -0.81 -2.09
CA VAL A 63 14.72 -0.89 -0.72
C VAL A 63 14.00 -2.01 0.02
N THR A 64 14.76 -2.89 0.67
CA THR A 64 14.15 -4.02 1.39
C THR A 64 13.25 -3.54 2.54
N ALA A 65 12.17 -4.28 2.80
CA ALA A 65 11.23 -3.99 3.89
C ALA A 65 11.89 -3.84 5.27
N ARG A 66 13.02 -4.52 5.50
CA ARG A 66 13.81 -4.38 6.74
C ARG A 66 14.43 -3.00 6.87
N ILE A 67 15.11 -2.51 5.83
CA ILE A 67 15.72 -1.18 5.83
C ILE A 67 14.64 -0.10 5.95
N ILE A 68 13.49 -0.30 5.29
CA ILE A 68 12.34 0.60 5.44
C ILE A 68 11.82 0.58 6.89
N ALA A 69 11.71 -0.58 7.53
CA ALA A 69 11.31 -0.70 8.94
C ALA A 69 12.27 0.05 9.88
N ASP A 70 13.58 -0.07 9.64
CA ASP A 70 14.60 0.63 10.42
C ASP A 70 14.48 2.16 10.24
N GLN A 71 14.27 2.63 9.00
CA GLN A 71 14.04 4.04 8.70
C GLN A 71 12.75 4.59 9.35
N LEU A 72 11.72 3.75 9.46
CA LEU A 72 10.46 4.08 10.12
C LEU A 72 10.48 3.77 11.62
N GLY A 73 11.60 3.32 12.20
CA GLY A 73 11.70 3.01 13.63
C GLY A 73 10.70 1.96 14.12
N HIS A 74 10.30 1.02 13.26
CA HIS A 74 9.41 -0.06 13.65
C HIS A 74 10.20 -1.15 14.39
N SER A 75 9.75 -1.52 15.58
CA SER A 75 10.34 -2.60 16.37
C SER A 75 10.10 -3.99 15.77
N ARG A 76 9.09 -4.15 14.89
CA ARG A 76 8.81 -5.36 14.13
C ARG A 76 8.71 -5.05 12.64
N VAL A 77 9.50 -5.75 11.83
CA VAL A 77 9.53 -5.59 10.36
C VAL A 77 8.17 -5.91 9.72
N SER A 78 7.40 -6.84 10.31
CA SER A 78 6.06 -7.21 9.83
C SER A 78 5.11 -6.01 9.77
N MET A 79 5.23 -5.03 10.68
CA MET A 79 4.40 -3.83 10.62
C MET A 79 4.63 -3.01 9.36
N THR A 80 5.85 -2.96 8.84
CA THR A 80 6.14 -2.26 7.58
C THR A 80 5.48 -2.99 6.43
N GLN A 81 5.66 -4.30 6.34
CA GLN A 81 5.10 -5.13 5.28
C GLN A 81 3.57 -5.14 5.28
N ASP A 82 2.94 -5.20 6.47
CA ASP A 82 1.49 -5.36 6.60
C ASP A 82 0.73 -4.03 6.52
N VAL A 83 1.34 -2.91 6.97
CA VAL A 83 0.63 -1.62 7.16
C VAL A 83 1.15 -0.51 6.27
N TYR A 84 2.43 -0.54 5.90
CA TYR A 84 3.11 0.57 5.21
C TYR A 84 3.44 0.28 3.76
N LEU A 85 3.62 -0.97 3.36
CA LEU A 85 3.78 -1.36 1.97
C LEU A 85 2.40 -1.59 1.35
N GLY A 86 2.12 -0.88 0.26
CA GLY A 86 0.94 -1.16 -0.55
C GLY A 86 1.08 -2.51 -1.22
N ARG A 87 0.02 -3.33 -1.21
CA ARG A 87 -0.09 -4.50 -2.10
C ARG A 87 -0.30 -3.99 -3.53
N GLY A 88 0.76 -3.49 -4.15
CA GLY A 88 0.62 -2.49 -5.20
C GLY A 88 1.51 -2.69 -6.40
N GLU A 89 1.72 -3.93 -6.82
CA GLU A 89 1.73 -4.35 -8.23
C GLU A 89 1.87 -5.87 -8.22
N HIS A 90 1.02 -6.54 -8.99
CA HIS A 90 1.16 -7.97 -9.17
C HIS A 90 2.45 -8.22 -9.96
N ASP A 91 3.42 -8.90 -9.33
CA ASP A 91 4.67 -9.24 -10.02
C ASP A 91 4.34 -10.09 -11.26
N PRO A 92 4.75 -9.69 -12.47
CA PRO A 92 4.44 -10.41 -13.69
C PRO A 92 4.96 -11.86 -13.69
N ARG A 93 6.01 -12.15 -12.90
CA ARG A 93 6.53 -13.51 -12.69
C ARG A 93 5.60 -14.38 -11.84
N VAL A 94 4.77 -13.75 -11.01
CA VAL A 94 3.75 -14.41 -10.20
C VAL A 94 2.42 -14.47 -10.96
N LEU A 95 2.10 -13.44 -11.76
CA LEU A 95 0.89 -13.43 -12.60
C LEU A 95 0.91 -14.50 -13.68
N ALA A 96 1.99 -14.59 -14.46
CA ALA A 96 2.00 -15.48 -15.63
C ALA A 96 1.71 -16.96 -15.30
N PRO A 97 2.25 -17.54 -14.21
CA PRO A 97 1.88 -18.88 -13.78
C PRO A 97 0.43 -18.99 -13.26
N LEU A 98 -0.10 -17.95 -12.62
CA LEU A 98 -1.47 -17.94 -12.07
C LEU A 98 -2.53 -17.79 -13.17
N GLU A 99 -2.28 -16.94 -14.16
CA GLU A 99 -3.13 -16.80 -15.35
C GLU A 99 -3.10 -18.07 -16.22
N ALA A 100 -1.93 -18.70 -16.36
CA ALA A 100 -1.81 -19.99 -17.05
C ALA A 100 -2.52 -21.14 -16.31
N ALA A 101 -2.70 -21.01 -14.99
CA ALA A 101 -3.40 -21.98 -14.16
C ALA A 101 -4.91 -21.71 -14.05
N ASP A 102 -5.41 -20.58 -14.57
CA ASP A 102 -6.84 -20.24 -14.53
C ASP A 102 -7.62 -21.22 -15.42
N PRO A 103 -8.39 -22.15 -14.84
CA PRO A 103 -9.16 -23.09 -15.63
C PRO A 103 -10.34 -22.33 -16.22
N GLN A 104 -10.27 -21.99 -17.51
CA GLN A 104 -11.38 -21.33 -18.20
C GLN A 104 -12.71 -22.04 -17.87
N PRO A 105 -13.75 -21.33 -17.40
CA PRO A 105 -15.06 -21.93 -17.28
C PRO A 105 -15.48 -22.45 -18.67
N PRO A 106 -16.09 -23.63 -18.76
CA PRO A 106 -16.43 -24.23 -20.05
C PRO A 106 -17.29 -23.26 -20.85
N SER A 107 -16.90 -23.02 -22.10
CA SER A 107 -17.66 -22.17 -23.01
C SER A 107 -19.10 -22.69 -23.12
N PRO A 108 -20.12 -21.84 -22.95
CA PRO A 108 -21.52 -22.25 -23.11
C PRO A 108 -21.78 -22.50 -24.59
N GLY A 109 -21.55 -23.72 -25.08
CA GLY A 109 -21.74 -23.99 -26.50
C GLY A 109 -21.44 -25.39 -27.04
N GLN A 110 -20.93 -26.34 -26.25
CA GLN A 110 -20.72 -27.71 -26.74
C GLN A 110 -21.43 -28.73 -25.86
N SER A 111 -22.76 -28.70 -25.90
CA SER A 111 -23.59 -29.87 -25.61
C SER A 111 -23.66 -30.71 -26.89
N GLY A 112 -22.73 -31.65 -27.02
CA GLY A 112 -22.83 -32.75 -27.98
C GLY A 112 -23.84 -33.76 -27.45
N GLY A 113 -25.12 -33.58 -27.82
CA GLY A 113 -26.17 -34.56 -27.57
C GLY A 113 -26.15 -35.64 -28.65
N GLU A 114 -25.57 -36.80 -28.34
CA GLU A 114 -25.79 -38.03 -29.10
C GLU A 114 -27.24 -38.49 -28.89
N SER A 115 -28.07 -38.37 -29.92
CA SER A 115 -29.44 -38.90 -29.91
C SER A 115 -29.42 -40.41 -30.19
N GLY A 116 -29.44 -41.22 -29.14
CA GLY A 116 -29.80 -42.65 -29.22
C GLY A 116 -31.32 -42.81 -29.23
N GLY A 117 -31.88 -43.13 -30.40
CA GLY A 117 -33.31 -43.43 -30.56
C GLY A 117 -33.68 -44.78 -29.96
N PHE A 118 -34.70 -44.80 -29.11
CA PHE A 118 -35.37 -46.03 -28.66
C PHE A 118 -36.85 -45.94 -29.06
N GLY A 119 -37.25 -46.80 -30.00
CA GLY A 119 -38.63 -46.90 -30.50
C GLY A 119 -39.57 -47.52 -29.47
N LEU A 120 -40.80 -47.02 -29.44
CA LEU A 120 -41.93 -47.65 -28.74
C LEU A 120 -42.78 -48.43 -29.76
N PRO A 121 -43.27 -49.63 -29.43
CA PRO A 121 -44.16 -50.38 -30.31
C PRO A 121 -45.61 -49.86 -30.22
N GLU A 122 -46.25 -49.67 -31.37
CA GLU A 122 -47.70 -49.49 -31.46
C GLU A 122 -48.42 -50.83 -31.19
N GLY A 123 -49.31 -50.83 -30.20
CA GLY A 123 -50.30 -51.88 -29.97
C GLY A 123 -51.62 -51.48 -30.62
N GLY A 124 -52.14 -52.37 -31.46
CA GLY A 124 -53.34 -52.16 -32.27
C GLY A 124 -54.65 -52.51 -31.59
N GLU A 125 -55.71 -52.18 -32.32
CA GLU A 125 -57.03 -52.81 -32.34
C GLU A 125 -57.44 -53.02 -33.80
#